data_AF-A0A956R5D0-F1
#
_entry.id   AF-A0A956R5D0-F1
#
_cell.length_a   1.000
_cell.length_b   1.000
_cell.length_c   1.000
_cell.angle_alpha   90.00
_cell.angle_beta   90.00
_cell.angle_gamma   90.00
#
_symmetry.space_group_name_H-M   'P 1'
#
loop_
_entity.id
_entity.type
_entity.pdbx_description
1 polymer ?
#
loop_
_entity_poly.entity_id
_entity_poly.type
_entity_poly.pdbx_seq_one_letter_code
_entity_poly.pdbx_strand_id
1 'polypeptide(L)'
;MAEVVPVADAVELAAVVAGLEANDRAVLVLEPGFYPTTIDFGDSTEVAVIGTGINPPILTGDGARVVEVFGDAIVYLSNVEVSNSNVAGNGLECSGTSAWIDDSLLDANRIGIDVTGGCFVHARRATITANTDRGIECLGGDLSLRNCAVGLNGNGFTSSVGGLMLTNATVDIVYSTIVANQSSVSAEASVSCAGGELGEIRNSIIASAGGGIDGCAGITLANNAVDDGGIGGSNVDVGAAMGNWFMGLATGDLHLSATGAGVFADIAEWQATDPTMDVDGDPIPSGAPSFPGYDQP
;
A
#
# COMPACT_ATOMS: atom_id res chain seq x y z
N MET A 1 17.53 -6.99 -23.13
CA MET A 1 16.40 -6.11 -23.48
C MET A 1 15.16 -6.86 -23.06
N ALA A 2 14.23 -6.22 -22.36
CA ALA A 2 13.00 -6.92 -21.95
C ALA A 2 12.10 -7.15 -23.17
N GLU A 3 11.49 -8.33 -23.25
CA GLU A 3 10.48 -8.63 -24.26
C GLU A 3 9.16 -7.96 -23.88
N VAL A 4 8.50 -7.29 -24.82
CA VAL A 4 7.18 -6.69 -24.58
C VAL A 4 6.13 -7.62 -25.15
N VAL A 5 5.28 -8.16 -24.28
CA VAL A 5 4.26 -9.15 -24.61
C VAL A 5 2.89 -8.56 -24.37
N PRO A 6 2.10 -8.27 -25.43
CA PRO A 6 0.69 -7.93 -25.25
C PRO A 6 -0.07 -9.16 -24.76
N VAL A 7 -0.96 -8.96 -23.80
CA VAL A 7 -1.76 -10.01 -23.17
C VAL A 7 -3.23 -9.57 -23.20
N ALA A 8 -4.03 -10.24 -24.02
CA ALA A 8 -5.43 -9.90 -24.23
C ALA A 8 -6.38 -10.63 -23.27
N ASP A 9 -5.97 -11.78 -22.74
CA ASP A 9 -6.80 -12.58 -21.84
C ASP A 9 -5.99 -13.46 -20.87
N ALA A 10 -6.71 -14.16 -19.98
CA ALA A 10 -6.15 -15.02 -18.96
C ALA A 10 -5.40 -16.24 -19.49
N VAL A 11 -5.79 -16.77 -20.66
CA VAL A 11 -5.10 -17.93 -21.26
C VAL A 11 -3.72 -17.49 -21.76
N GLU A 12 -3.64 -16.32 -22.38
CA GLU A 12 -2.37 -15.73 -22.80
C GLU A 12 -1.48 -15.40 -21.59
N LEU A 13 -2.04 -14.80 -20.53
CA LEU A 13 -1.28 -14.50 -19.31
C LEU A 13 -0.67 -15.77 -18.71
N ALA A 14 -1.49 -16.82 -18.52
CA ALA A 14 -1.04 -18.09 -17.98
C ALA A 14 0.04 -18.74 -18.85
N ALA A 15 -0.10 -18.68 -20.18
CA ALA A 15 0.87 -19.25 -21.11
C ALA A 15 2.21 -18.51 -21.05
N VAL A 16 2.18 -17.18 -20.97
CA VAL A 16 3.40 -16.36 -20.89
C VAL A 16 4.11 -16.58 -19.56
N VAL A 17 3.39 -16.51 -18.44
CA VAL A 17 3.95 -16.72 -17.09
C VAL A 17 4.57 -18.11 -16.97
N ALA A 18 3.88 -19.16 -17.45
CA ALA A 18 4.41 -20.53 -17.42
C ALA A 18 5.61 -20.75 -18.37
N GLY A 19 5.82 -19.85 -19.33
CA GLY A 19 6.91 -19.90 -20.30
C GLY A 19 8.18 -19.15 -19.88
N LEU A 20 8.13 -18.37 -18.79
CA LEU A 20 9.29 -17.65 -18.28
C LEU A 20 10.31 -18.62 -17.68
N GLU A 21 11.58 -18.44 -18.05
CA GLU A 21 12.72 -19.15 -17.50
C GLU A 21 13.57 -18.24 -16.59
N ALA A 22 14.52 -18.85 -15.88
CA ALA A 22 15.41 -18.11 -15.00
C ALA A 22 16.17 -17.00 -15.73
N ASN A 23 16.23 -15.80 -15.15
CA ASN A 23 16.83 -14.58 -15.71
C ASN A 23 16.07 -13.95 -16.90
N ASP A 24 14.87 -14.42 -17.23
CA ASP A 24 14.05 -13.76 -18.24
C ASP A 24 13.65 -12.36 -17.80
N ARG A 25 13.48 -11.49 -18.80
CA ARG A 25 13.07 -10.09 -18.61
C ARG A 25 11.88 -9.80 -19.52
N ALA A 26 10.73 -9.47 -18.95
CA ALA A 26 9.50 -9.29 -19.71
C ALA A 26 8.70 -8.07 -19.25
N VAL A 27 7.93 -7.51 -20.17
CA VAL A 27 6.92 -6.49 -19.92
C VAL A 27 5.60 -7.04 -20.45
N LEU A 28 4.73 -7.47 -19.55
CA LEU A 28 3.41 -7.97 -19.85
C LEU A 28 2.44 -6.78 -19.88
N VAL A 29 1.85 -6.51 -21.04
CA VAL A 29 0.92 -5.40 -21.24
C VAL A 29 -0.50 -5.95 -21.31
N LEU A 30 -1.26 -5.77 -20.24
CA LEU A 30 -2.58 -6.37 -20.07
C LEU A 30 -3.68 -5.42 -20.58
N GLU A 31 -4.59 -5.95 -21.40
CA GLU A 31 -5.83 -5.25 -21.73
C GLU A 31 -6.80 -5.28 -20.53
N PRO A 32 -7.74 -4.31 -20.41
CA PRO A 32 -8.80 -4.36 -19.41
C PRO A 32 -9.54 -5.70 -19.45
N GLY A 33 -9.63 -6.37 -18.30
CA GLY A 33 -10.20 -7.71 -18.25
C GLY A 33 -10.06 -8.34 -16.88
N PHE A 34 -10.56 -9.57 -16.79
CA PHE A 34 -10.50 -10.38 -15.58
C PHE A 34 -9.56 -11.56 -15.80
N TYR A 35 -8.55 -11.70 -14.94
CA TYR A 35 -7.45 -12.64 -15.06
C TYR A 35 -7.41 -13.55 -13.81
N PRO A 36 -8.15 -14.67 -13.81
CA PRO A 36 -8.16 -15.65 -12.73
C PRO A 36 -6.92 -16.55 -12.82
N THR A 37 -5.75 -15.94 -12.70
CA THR A 37 -4.47 -16.62 -12.80
C THR A 37 -3.59 -16.11 -11.68
N THR A 38 -3.09 -17.03 -10.86
CA THR A 38 -2.01 -16.72 -9.92
C THR A 38 -0.74 -16.48 -10.72
N ILE A 39 -0.06 -15.38 -10.41
CA ILE A 39 1.19 -15.03 -11.07
C ILE A 39 2.33 -15.19 -10.07
N ASP A 40 3.11 -16.24 -10.26
CA ASP A 40 4.24 -16.57 -9.41
C ASP A 40 5.54 -16.26 -10.17
N PHE A 41 6.34 -15.32 -9.65
CA PHE A 41 7.61 -14.92 -10.23
C PHE A 41 8.78 -15.33 -9.32
N GLY A 42 9.66 -16.16 -9.87
CA GLY A 42 10.84 -16.71 -9.18
C GLY A 42 12.10 -16.67 -10.03
N ASP A 43 13.09 -17.46 -9.64
CA ASP A 43 14.27 -17.82 -10.45
C ASP A 43 15.02 -16.64 -11.10
N SER A 44 15.15 -15.52 -10.38
CA SER A 44 15.88 -14.32 -10.85
C SER A 44 15.23 -13.64 -12.07
N THR A 45 13.94 -13.83 -12.29
CA THR A 45 13.18 -13.12 -13.34
C THR A 45 13.01 -11.64 -13.02
N GLU A 46 12.92 -10.79 -14.04
CA GLU A 46 12.56 -9.37 -13.90
C GLU A 46 11.36 -9.05 -14.79
N VAL A 47 10.19 -8.87 -14.18
CA VAL A 47 8.93 -8.76 -14.92
C VAL A 47 8.16 -7.51 -14.54
N ALA A 48 7.73 -6.75 -15.54
CA ALA A 48 6.73 -5.70 -15.37
C ALA A 48 5.36 -6.19 -15.86
N VAL A 49 4.32 -6.00 -15.06
CA VAL A 49 2.92 -6.24 -15.40
C VAL A 49 2.22 -4.89 -15.42
N ILE A 50 1.81 -4.46 -16.61
CA ILE A 50 1.29 -3.11 -16.84
C ILE A 50 -0.13 -3.23 -17.40
N GLY A 51 -1.10 -2.73 -16.66
CA GLY A 51 -2.47 -2.60 -17.15
C GLY A 51 -2.67 -1.39 -18.05
N THR A 52 -3.53 -1.53 -19.04
CA THR A 52 -3.87 -0.46 -19.98
C THR A 52 -5.30 0.03 -19.79
N GLY A 53 -5.58 1.27 -20.18
CA GLY A 53 -6.91 1.86 -20.09
C GLY A 53 -7.26 2.42 -18.72
N ILE A 54 -8.48 2.98 -18.62
CA ILE A 54 -9.01 3.61 -17.40
C ILE A 54 -9.55 2.60 -16.38
N ASN A 55 -9.96 1.42 -16.86
CA ASN A 55 -10.37 0.32 -16.00
C ASN A 55 -9.19 -0.64 -15.93
N PRO A 56 -8.49 -0.73 -14.79
CA PRO A 56 -7.33 -1.61 -14.67
C PRO A 56 -7.76 -3.08 -14.87
N PRO A 57 -6.89 -3.93 -15.44
CA PRO A 57 -7.09 -5.37 -15.41
C PRO A 57 -7.10 -5.88 -13.97
N ILE A 58 -7.99 -6.83 -13.70
CA ILE A 58 -8.20 -7.42 -12.38
C ILE A 58 -7.54 -8.80 -12.34
N LEU A 59 -6.53 -8.95 -11.50
CA LEU A 59 -5.84 -10.20 -11.19
C LEU A 59 -6.48 -10.81 -9.94
N THR A 60 -6.90 -12.09 -9.99
CA THR A 60 -7.61 -12.70 -8.84
C THR A 60 -7.05 -14.00 -8.28
N GLY A 61 -5.98 -14.53 -8.86
CA GLY A 61 -5.31 -15.68 -8.29
C GLY A 61 -6.15 -16.97 -8.21
N ASP A 62 -5.77 -17.86 -7.30
CA ASP A 62 -6.34 -19.19 -7.09
C ASP A 62 -7.12 -19.34 -5.77
N GLY A 63 -7.29 -18.24 -5.04
CA GLY A 63 -7.89 -18.22 -3.71
C GLY A 63 -6.91 -18.32 -2.54
N ALA A 64 -5.65 -18.69 -2.78
CA ALA A 64 -4.60 -18.65 -1.76
C ALA A 64 -3.78 -17.37 -1.84
N ARG A 65 -3.45 -16.93 -3.07
CA ARG A 65 -2.78 -15.66 -3.35
C ARG A 65 -3.04 -15.20 -4.77
N VAL A 66 -2.76 -13.94 -5.10
CA VAL A 66 -2.86 -13.40 -6.46
C VAL A 66 -1.49 -13.31 -7.13
N VAL A 67 -0.53 -12.69 -6.45
CA VAL A 67 0.85 -12.52 -6.94
C VAL A 67 1.84 -13.04 -5.89
N GLU A 68 2.79 -13.88 -6.30
CA GLU A 68 3.94 -14.28 -5.48
C GLU A 68 5.24 -13.79 -6.10
N VAL A 69 6.09 -13.18 -5.27
CA VAL A 69 7.47 -12.81 -5.62
C VAL A 69 8.41 -13.52 -4.67
N PHE A 70 9.20 -14.45 -5.21
CA PHE A 70 10.10 -15.28 -4.41
C PHE A 70 11.49 -15.40 -5.06
N GLY A 71 12.46 -15.91 -4.29
CA GLY A 71 13.85 -16.00 -4.74
C GLY A 71 14.42 -14.63 -5.12
N ASP A 72 15.16 -14.57 -6.23
CA ASP A 72 15.82 -13.33 -6.68
C ASP A 72 14.97 -12.52 -7.68
N ALA A 73 13.65 -12.77 -7.75
CA ALA A 73 12.79 -12.10 -8.69
C ALA A 73 12.56 -10.61 -8.35
N ILE A 74 12.39 -9.79 -9.39
CA ILE A 74 12.01 -8.38 -9.31
C ILE A 74 10.73 -8.19 -10.11
N VAL A 75 9.68 -7.68 -9.47
CA VAL A 75 8.38 -7.50 -10.10
C VAL A 75 7.95 -6.04 -10.04
N TYR A 76 7.38 -5.53 -11.12
CA TYR A 76 6.75 -4.22 -11.20
C TYR A 76 5.28 -4.40 -11.56
N LEU A 77 4.38 -3.89 -10.73
CA LEU A 77 2.94 -3.83 -10.98
C LEU A 77 2.57 -2.38 -11.24
N SER A 78 1.90 -2.11 -12.36
CA SER A 78 1.45 -0.75 -12.68
C SER A 78 0.06 -0.73 -13.29
N ASN A 79 -0.84 0.11 -12.75
CA ASN A 79 -2.22 0.24 -13.21
C ASN A 79 -2.96 -1.12 -13.25
N VAL A 80 -2.84 -1.92 -12.19
CA VAL A 80 -3.52 -3.22 -12.04
C VAL A 80 -4.37 -3.23 -10.77
N GLU A 81 -5.42 -4.04 -10.76
CA GLU A 81 -6.16 -4.40 -9.55
C GLU A 81 -5.77 -5.83 -9.12
N VAL A 82 -5.40 -6.01 -7.85
CA VAL A 82 -5.03 -7.28 -7.24
C VAL A 82 -6.08 -7.63 -6.20
N SER A 83 -6.94 -8.59 -6.53
CA SER A 83 -8.15 -8.84 -5.76
C SER A 83 -8.50 -10.31 -5.64
N ASN A 84 -8.44 -10.87 -4.44
CA ASN A 84 -8.87 -12.25 -4.19
C ASN A 84 -10.38 -12.36 -3.92
N SER A 85 -11.19 -11.33 -4.23
CA SER A 85 -12.65 -11.37 -4.11
C SER A 85 -13.17 -11.78 -2.71
N ASN A 86 -12.49 -11.34 -1.65
CA ASN A 86 -12.75 -11.61 -0.23
C ASN A 86 -12.63 -13.09 0.19
N VAL A 87 -11.86 -13.89 -0.55
CA VAL A 87 -11.46 -15.22 -0.07
C VAL A 87 -10.25 -15.12 0.86
N ALA A 88 -9.92 -16.20 1.58
CA ALA A 88 -8.90 -16.22 2.64
C ALA A 88 -7.44 -16.03 2.15
N GLY A 89 -7.23 -15.71 0.88
CA GLY A 89 -5.91 -15.57 0.27
C GLY A 89 -5.35 -14.15 0.30
N ASN A 90 -4.04 -14.03 0.18
CA ASN A 90 -3.34 -12.74 0.12
C ASN A 90 -3.42 -12.11 -1.28
N GLY A 91 -3.17 -10.80 -1.37
CA GLY A 91 -3.03 -10.10 -2.65
C GLY A 91 -1.64 -10.35 -3.24
N LEU A 92 -0.68 -9.57 -2.76
CA LEU A 92 0.74 -9.74 -3.06
C LEU A 92 1.47 -10.41 -1.89
N GLU A 93 2.16 -11.52 -2.16
CA GLU A 93 3.14 -12.13 -1.26
C GLU A 93 4.54 -11.89 -1.79
N CYS A 94 5.39 -11.22 -1.01
CA CYS A 94 6.79 -11.01 -1.36
C CYS A 94 7.70 -11.62 -0.29
N SER A 95 8.37 -12.71 -0.66
CA SER A 95 9.40 -13.38 0.14
C SER A 95 10.78 -13.39 -0.54
N GLY A 96 10.85 -12.85 -1.76
CA GLY A 96 12.05 -12.77 -2.58
C GLY A 96 12.83 -11.47 -2.41
N THR A 97 13.25 -10.87 -3.54
CA THR A 97 14.06 -9.65 -3.53
C THR A 97 13.24 -8.38 -3.46
N SER A 98 12.40 -8.10 -4.47
CA SER A 98 11.66 -6.84 -4.46
C SER A 98 10.41 -6.81 -5.33
N ALA A 99 9.41 -6.05 -4.89
CA ALA A 99 8.24 -5.70 -5.65
C ALA A 99 8.02 -4.18 -5.68
N TRP A 100 7.70 -3.66 -6.86
CA TRP A 100 7.33 -2.26 -7.10
C TRP A 100 5.86 -2.20 -7.48
N ILE A 101 5.10 -1.31 -6.85
CA ILE A 101 3.65 -1.18 -7.04
C ILE A 101 3.33 0.28 -7.32
N ASP A 102 2.94 0.59 -8.55
CA ASP A 102 2.63 1.95 -8.97
C ASP A 102 1.18 2.05 -9.44
N ASP A 103 0.44 3.08 -9.01
CA ASP A 103 -0.90 3.38 -9.55
C ASP A 103 -1.86 2.18 -9.53
N SER A 104 -1.75 1.33 -8.51
CA SER A 104 -2.43 0.03 -8.46
C SER A 104 -3.34 -0.09 -7.24
N LEU A 105 -4.38 -0.92 -7.37
CA LEU A 105 -5.33 -1.23 -6.32
C LEU A 105 -5.08 -2.63 -5.78
N LEU A 106 -4.98 -2.78 -4.46
CA LEU A 106 -4.95 -4.07 -3.77
C LEU A 106 -6.13 -4.13 -2.82
N ASP A 107 -7.18 -4.82 -3.23
CA ASP A 107 -8.46 -4.84 -2.52
C ASP A 107 -9.04 -6.24 -2.31
N ALA A 108 -9.96 -6.35 -1.36
CA ALA A 108 -10.72 -7.58 -1.13
C ALA A 108 -9.82 -8.84 -0.99
N ASN A 109 -8.66 -8.73 -0.36
CA ASN A 109 -7.80 -9.86 0.00
C ASN A 109 -7.95 -10.17 1.49
N ARG A 110 -7.31 -11.25 1.97
CA ARG A 110 -7.02 -11.40 3.39
C ARG A 110 -6.02 -10.34 3.82
N ILE A 111 -4.78 -10.42 3.31
CA ILE A 111 -3.76 -9.38 3.44
C ILE A 111 -3.54 -8.76 2.07
N GLY A 112 -3.54 -7.43 1.98
CA GLY A 112 -3.25 -6.74 0.72
C GLY A 112 -1.82 -6.99 0.24
N ILE A 113 -0.84 -6.69 1.09
CA ILE A 113 0.59 -6.93 0.85
C ILE A 113 1.22 -7.66 2.04
N ASP A 114 1.84 -8.81 1.79
CA ASP A 114 2.54 -9.64 2.77
C ASP A 114 4.03 -9.68 2.44
N VAL A 115 4.86 -9.02 3.25
CA VAL A 115 6.31 -8.89 3.06
C VAL A 115 7.03 -9.75 4.10
N THR A 116 7.78 -10.74 3.63
CA THR A 116 8.55 -11.66 4.46
C THR A 116 9.93 -11.90 3.84
N GLY A 117 10.78 -12.70 4.50
CA GLY A 117 11.99 -13.23 3.89
C GLY A 117 13.08 -12.19 3.55
N GLY A 118 12.96 -10.94 4.00
CA GLY A 118 13.88 -9.86 3.61
C GLY A 118 13.49 -9.11 2.34
N CYS A 119 12.28 -9.32 1.80
CA CYS A 119 11.85 -8.61 0.60
C CYS A 119 11.76 -7.09 0.82
N PHE A 120 12.07 -6.33 -0.23
CA PHE A 120 11.79 -4.89 -0.33
C PHE A 120 10.56 -4.60 -1.17
N VAL A 121 9.53 -3.99 -0.56
CA VAL A 121 8.35 -3.48 -1.28
C VAL A 121 8.40 -1.97 -1.37
N HIS A 122 8.26 -1.44 -2.59
CA HIS A 122 8.11 -0.02 -2.86
C HIS A 122 6.78 0.25 -3.55
N ALA A 123 5.89 1.00 -2.91
CA ALA A 123 4.60 1.37 -3.46
C ALA A 123 4.47 2.89 -3.63
N ARG A 124 3.92 3.32 -4.77
CA ARG A 124 3.62 4.72 -5.07
C ARG A 124 2.22 4.87 -5.64
N ARG A 125 1.44 5.83 -5.13
CA ARG A 125 0.07 6.09 -5.61
C ARG A 125 -0.78 4.81 -5.64
N ALA A 126 -0.49 3.90 -4.72
CA ALA A 126 -1.21 2.64 -4.58
C ALA A 126 -2.30 2.79 -3.53
N THR A 127 -3.42 2.11 -3.76
CA THR A 127 -4.52 2.03 -2.81
C THR A 127 -4.63 0.60 -2.29
N ILE A 128 -4.51 0.43 -0.97
CA ILE A 128 -4.59 -0.86 -0.29
C ILE A 128 -5.79 -0.80 0.65
N THR A 129 -6.90 -1.41 0.24
CA THR A 129 -8.19 -1.16 0.88
C THR A 129 -9.08 -2.38 1.01
N ALA A 130 -10.03 -2.33 1.94
CA ALA A 130 -11.07 -3.35 2.09
C ALA A 130 -10.56 -4.79 2.24
N ASN A 131 -9.32 -4.98 2.69
CA ASN A 131 -8.78 -6.30 2.98
C ASN A 131 -9.32 -6.81 4.33
N THR A 132 -9.65 -8.08 4.40
CA THR A 132 -10.38 -8.67 5.53
C THR A 132 -9.53 -8.84 6.80
N ASP A 133 -8.21 -8.92 6.66
CA ASP A 133 -7.24 -8.99 7.78
C ASP A 133 -6.41 -7.71 7.84
N ARG A 134 -5.29 -7.64 7.11
CA ARG A 134 -4.39 -6.48 7.13
C ARG A 134 -4.36 -5.81 5.78
N GLY A 135 -4.13 -4.50 5.76
CA GLY A 135 -3.69 -3.82 4.54
C GLY A 135 -2.31 -4.33 4.17
N ILE A 136 -1.35 -4.19 5.10
CA ILE A 136 0.05 -4.58 4.89
C ILE A 136 0.58 -5.30 6.13
N GLU A 137 1.26 -6.42 5.91
CA GLU A 137 2.07 -7.12 6.91
C GLU A 137 3.52 -7.11 6.43
N CYS A 138 4.46 -6.66 7.29
CA CYS A 138 5.88 -6.63 6.97
C CYS A 138 6.70 -7.27 8.11
N LEU A 139 7.12 -8.51 7.89
CA LEU A 139 7.84 -9.36 8.83
C LEU A 139 9.29 -9.55 8.37
N GLY A 140 10.18 -8.64 8.76
CA GLY A 140 11.62 -8.75 8.49
C GLY A 140 12.03 -8.38 7.07
N GLY A 141 11.61 -7.22 6.56
CA GLY A 141 11.97 -6.68 5.25
C GLY A 141 11.91 -5.15 5.23
N ASP A 142 11.87 -4.57 4.03
CA ASP A 142 11.85 -3.13 3.81
C ASP A 142 10.53 -2.71 3.15
N LEU A 143 9.91 -1.65 3.66
CA LEU A 143 8.64 -1.12 3.15
C LEU A 143 8.76 0.38 2.88
N SER A 144 8.54 0.78 1.62
CA SER A 144 8.47 2.19 1.23
C SER A 144 7.11 2.51 0.63
N LEU A 145 6.41 3.49 1.21
CA LEU A 145 5.10 3.95 0.73
C LEU A 145 5.17 5.45 0.44
N ARG A 146 4.74 5.86 -0.76
CA ARG A 146 4.76 7.26 -1.19
C ARG A 146 3.46 7.62 -1.87
N ASN A 147 2.72 8.58 -1.33
CA ASN A 147 1.38 8.93 -1.85
C ASN A 147 0.44 7.71 -1.89
N CYS A 148 0.50 6.84 -0.88
CA CYS A 148 -0.37 5.67 -0.83
C CYS A 148 -1.58 5.89 0.08
N ALA A 149 -2.67 5.22 -0.25
CA ALA A 149 -3.86 5.11 0.58
C ALA A 149 -3.93 3.72 1.21
N VAL A 150 -4.00 3.63 2.54
CA VAL A 150 -4.20 2.37 3.27
C VAL A 150 -5.38 2.52 4.23
N GLY A 151 -6.55 1.99 3.85
CA GLY A 151 -7.74 2.18 4.67
C GLY A 151 -8.79 1.09 4.53
N LEU A 152 -9.79 1.11 5.42
CA LEU A 152 -10.88 0.13 5.44
C LEU A 152 -10.46 -1.34 5.56
N ASN A 153 -9.23 -1.60 5.99
CA ASN A 153 -8.73 -2.96 6.17
C ASN A 153 -9.09 -3.48 7.57
N GLY A 154 -9.08 -4.80 7.75
CA GLY A 154 -9.42 -5.46 9.02
C GLY A 154 -10.91 -5.53 9.32
N ASN A 155 -11.74 -5.48 8.28
CA ASN A 155 -13.19 -5.65 8.40
C ASN A 155 -13.62 -7.13 8.68
N GLY A 156 -12.65 -8.06 8.73
CA GLY A 156 -12.83 -9.46 9.10
C GLY A 156 -12.60 -9.71 10.60
N PHE A 157 -13.38 -10.61 11.18
CA PHE A 157 -13.58 -10.78 12.63
C PHE A 157 -12.37 -11.27 13.45
N THR A 158 -11.16 -11.41 12.90
CA THR A 158 -10.05 -12.12 13.57
C THR A 158 -8.73 -11.36 13.67
N SER A 159 -8.58 -10.18 13.06
CA SER A 159 -7.29 -9.48 13.09
C SER A 159 -7.08 -8.67 14.35
N SER A 160 -5.83 -8.63 14.81
CA SER A 160 -5.38 -7.69 15.84
C SER A 160 -5.02 -6.31 15.32
N VAL A 161 -4.83 -6.16 14.00
CA VAL A 161 -4.41 -4.90 13.37
C VAL A 161 -4.97 -4.86 11.96
N GLY A 162 -5.71 -3.80 11.62
CA GLY A 162 -6.28 -3.69 10.27
C GLY A 162 -5.32 -3.09 9.25
N GLY A 163 -4.51 -2.11 9.63
CA GLY A 163 -3.71 -1.34 8.69
C GLY A 163 -2.36 -1.99 8.42
N LEU A 164 -1.32 -1.47 9.06
CA LEU A 164 0.06 -1.94 8.93
C LEU A 164 0.46 -2.73 10.17
N MET A 165 0.85 -3.98 9.99
CA MET A 165 1.59 -4.75 11.00
C MET A 165 3.07 -4.80 10.63
N LEU A 166 3.92 -4.26 11.49
CA LEU A 166 5.36 -4.19 11.28
C LEU A 166 6.06 -5.05 12.34
N THR A 167 7.07 -5.82 11.93
CA THR A 167 7.92 -6.62 12.83
C THR A 167 9.31 -6.73 12.24
N ASN A 168 10.34 -6.26 12.95
CA ASN A 168 11.71 -6.19 12.45
C ASN A 168 11.82 -5.54 11.04
N ALA A 169 10.97 -4.57 10.74
CA ALA A 169 10.87 -3.94 9.43
C ALA A 169 11.64 -2.61 9.36
N THR A 170 12.21 -2.29 8.20
CA THR A 170 12.69 -0.94 7.90
C THR A 170 11.61 -0.21 7.10
N VAL A 171 11.19 0.98 7.53
CA VAL A 171 10.10 1.72 6.88
C VAL A 171 10.51 3.12 6.40
N ASP A 172 10.01 3.50 5.22
CA ASP A 172 10.07 4.87 4.66
C ASP A 172 8.70 5.23 4.10
N ILE A 173 7.84 5.82 4.92
CA ILE A 173 6.46 6.17 4.57
C ILE A 173 6.33 7.69 4.52
N VAL A 174 5.95 8.21 3.37
CA VAL A 174 5.89 9.66 3.12
C VAL A 174 4.61 10.01 2.38
N TYR A 175 3.95 11.10 2.78
CA TYR A 175 2.71 11.58 2.13
C TYR A 175 1.68 10.45 1.95
N SER A 176 1.47 9.60 2.95
CA SER A 176 0.51 8.49 2.84
C SER A 176 -0.66 8.68 3.81
N THR A 177 -1.84 8.20 3.43
CA THR A 177 -3.05 8.27 4.27
C THR A 177 -3.40 6.88 4.77
N ILE A 178 -3.28 6.67 6.09
CA ILE A 178 -3.47 5.40 6.77
C ILE A 178 -4.61 5.53 7.78
N VAL A 179 -5.85 5.26 7.35
CA VAL A 179 -7.06 5.61 8.12
C VAL A 179 -8.15 4.56 8.06
N ALA A 180 -9.05 4.59 9.04
CA ALA A 180 -10.24 3.72 9.10
C ALA A 180 -9.93 2.23 8.97
N ASN A 181 -8.76 1.82 9.43
CA ASN A 181 -8.40 0.43 9.58
C ASN A 181 -8.97 -0.09 10.91
N GLN A 182 -9.46 -1.32 10.94
CA GLN A 182 -10.17 -1.89 12.07
C GLN A 182 -9.43 -3.12 12.63
N SER A 183 -9.61 -3.37 13.92
CA SER A 183 -9.12 -4.57 14.60
C SER A 183 -10.27 -5.17 15.39
N SER A 184 -10.33 -6.50 15.46
CA SER A 184 -11.35 -7.19 16.26
C SER A 184 -10.95 -7.38 17.73
N VAL A 185 -9.69 -7.08 18.10
CA VAL A 185 -9.15 -7.39 19.44
C VAL A 185 -8.48 -6.21 20.15
N SER A 186 -9.10 -5.02 20.11
CA SER A 186 -8.84 -3.85 20.99
C SER A 186 -7.64 -2.95 20.69
N ALA A 187 -6.78 -3.30 19.74
CA ALA A 187 -5.80 -2.37 19.18
C ALA A 187 -6.40 -1.75 17.91
N GLU A 188 -7.14 -0.66 18.04
CA GLU A 188 -7.70 0.09 16.90
C GLU A 188 -6.60 0.78 16.05
N ALA A 189 -5.32 0.44 16.24
CA ALA A 189 -4.21 1.09 15.58
C ALA A 189 -4.21 0.84 14.06
N SER A 190 -4.05 1.93 13.31
CA SER A 190 -3.78 1.90 11.87
C SER A 190 -2.35 1.42 11.58
N VAL A 191 -1.42 1.64 12.50
CA VAL A 191 -0.03 1.18 12.42
C VAL A 191 0.36 0.52 13.74
N SER A 192 0.80 -0.73 13.70
CA SER A 192 1.23 -1.48 14.87
C SER A 192 2.61 -2.07 14.65
N CYS A 193 3.45 -2.01 15.68
CA CYS A 193 4.81 -2.51 15.70
C CYS A 193 5.00 -3.53 16.83
N ALA A 194 5.67 -4.65 16.53
CA ALA A 194 5.90 -5.74 17.47
C ALA A 194 7.36 -5.86 17.95
N GLY A 195 8.24 -4.96 17.52
CA GLY A 195 9.63 -4.82 17.94
C GLY A 195 10.62 -4.99 16.79
N GLY A 196 11.72 -4.22 16.90
CA GLY A 196 12.85 -4.26 15.95
C GLY A 196 12.67 -3.39 14.70
N GLU A 197 11.58 -2.63 14.61
CA GLU A 197 11.32 -1.72 13.51
C GLU A 197 12.20 -0.48 13.57
N LEU A 198 12.60 0.02 12.41
CA LEU A 198 13.41 1.23 12.23
C LEU A 198 12.87 2.04 11.05
N GLY A 199 13.25 3.31 10.97
CA GLY A 199 12.97 4.16 9.81
C GLY A 199 12.14 5.39 10.16
N GLU A 200 11.31 5.83 9.21
CA GLU A 200 10.56 7.08 9.31
C GLU A 200 9.16 6.98 8.70
N ILE A 201 8.18 7.60 9.36
CA ILE A 201 6.89 7.96 8.79
C ILE A 201 6.70 9.47 8.92
N ARG A 202 6.48 10.15 7.81
CA ARG A 202 6.34 11.61 7.81
C ARG A 202 5.37 12.15 6.78
N ASN A 203 4.95 13.40 6.98
CA ASN A 203 4.00 14.11 6.11
C ASN A 203 2.74 13.28 5.83
N SER A 204 2.32 12.42 6.77
CA SER A 204 1.28 11.41 6.56
C SER A 204 0.08 11.64 7.48
N ILE A 205 -1.09 11.14 7.08
CA ILE A 205 -2.29 11.12 7.93
C ILE A 205 -2.41 9.72 8.52
N ILE A 206 -2.39 9.59 9.84
CA ILE A 206 -2.48 8.30 10.54
C ILE A 206 -3.53 8.44 11.63
N ALA A 207 -4.73 7.91 11.38
CA ALA A 207 -5.82 8.04 12.33
C ALA A 207 -6.67 6.77 12.39
N SER A 208 -7.25 6.50 13.55
CA SER A 208 -8.21 5.43 13.74
C SER A 208 -9.38 5.91 14.60
N ALA A 209 -10.18 4.97 15.11
CA ALA A 209 -11.24 5.28 16.07
C ALA A 209 -10.70 5.52 17.50
N GLY A 210 -9.44 5.18 17.77
CA GLY A 210 -8.91 5.15 19.13
C GLY A 210 -7.40 4.89 19.22
N GLY A 211 -6.59 5.80 18.68
CA GLY A 211 -5.13 5.76 18.73
C GLY A 211 -4.57 4.97 17.55
N GLY A 212 -4.09 5.69 16.55
CA GLY A 212 -3.72 5.17 15.23
C GLY A 212 -2.35 4.50 15.18
N ILE A 213 -1.54 4.62 16.24
CA ILE A 213 -0.18 4.08 16.31
C ILE A 213 0.00 3.29 17.61
N ASP A 214 0.51 2.07 17.53
CA ASP A 214 0.80 1.20 18.68
C ASP A 214 2.19 0.57 18.59
N GLY A 215 2.97 0.64 19.68
CA GLY A 215 4.26 -0.05 19.79
C GLY A 215 5.44 0.49 18.97
N CYS A 216 5.25 1.53 18.15
CA CYS A 216 6.23 1.97 17.14
C CYS A 216 7.37 2.88 17.63
N ALA A 217 7.93 2.61 18.82
CA ALA A 217 8.95 3.47 19.43
C ALA A 217 10.29 3.53 18.67
N GLY A 218 10.56 2.58 17.76
CA GLY A 218 11.77 2.53 16.94
C GLY A 218 11.68 3.34 15.63
N ILE A 219 10.49 3.81 15.27
CA ILE A 219 10.22 4.55 14.04
C ILE A 219 10.17 6.06 14.35
N THR A 220 10.83 6.87 13.54
CA THR A 220 10.76 8.32 13.63
C THR A 220 9.43 8.81 13.05
N LEU A 221 8.71 9.64 13.79
CA LEU A 221 7.45 10.26 13.35
C LEU A 221 7.64 11.77 13.25
N ALA A 222 7.43 12.36 12.07
CA ALA A 222 7.60 13.80 11.86
C ALA A 222 6.51 14.39 10.94
N ASN A 223 5.97 15.56 11.31
CA ASN A 223 5.04 16.33 10.47
C ASN A 223 3.81 15.52 10.01
N ASN A 224 3.33 14.61 10.86
CA ASN A 224 2.14 13.82 10.60
C ASN A 224 0.90 14.44 11.24
N ALA A 225 -0.26 14.24 10.62
CA ALA A 225 -1.54 14.37 11.30
C ALA A 225 -1.88 13.02 11.95
N VAL A 226 -2.00 13.01 13.28
CA VAL A 226 -2.22 11.79 14.08
C VAL A 226 -3.44 11.94 14.98
N ASP A 227 -4.03 10.85 15.44
CA ASP A 227 -5.10 10.85 16.46
C ASP A 227 -4.59 10.47 17.86
N ASP A 228 -3.27 10.57 18.07
CA ASP A 228 -2.62 10.30 19.35
C ASP A 228 -1.76 11.50 19.79
N GLY A 229 -2.28 12.28 20.74
CA GLY A 229 -1.58 13.40 21.36
C GLY A 229 -0.32 13.03 22.16
N GLY A 230 -0.07 11.75 22.41
CA GLY A 230 1.12 11.24 23.09
C GLY A 230 2.40 11.22 22.23
N ILE A 231 2.28 11.27 20.90
CA ILE A 231 3.42 11.17 19.97
C ILE A 231 4.32 12.41 20.06
N GLY A 232 3.72 13.61 20.16
CA GLY A 232 4.44 14.88 20.28
C GLY A 232 5.34 15.23 19.07
N GLY A 233 6.37 16.05 19.32
CA GLY A 233 7.30 16.50 18.27
C GLY A 233 6.66 17.51 17.31
N SER A 234 6.87 17.31 16.01
CA SER A 234 6.22 18.09 14.95
C SER A 234 4.93 17.46 14.43
N ASN A 235 4.47 16.37 15.04
CA ASN A 235 3.18 15.76 14.72
C ASN A 235 2.04 16.56 15.35
N VAL A 236 0.89 16.58 14.70
CA VAL A 236 -0.30 17.32 15.14
C VAL A 236 -1.41 16.33 15.46
N ASP A 237 -1.90 16.38 16.70
CA ASP A 237 -3.10 15.64 17.12
C ASP A 237 -4.34 16.29 16.50
N VAL A 238 -4.95 15.61 15.54
CA VAL A 238 -6.18 15.99 14.84
C VAL A 238 -7.43 15.31 15.43
N GLY A 239 -7.25 14.45 16.43
CA GLY A 239 -8.29 13.59 16.99
C GLY A 239 -8.66 12.40 16.09
N ALA A 240 -9.62 11.60 16.55
CA ALA A 240 -10.06 10.38 15.88
C ALA A 240 -10.57 10.65 14.44
N ALA A 241 -10.39 9.66 13.56
CA ALA A 241 -10.75 9.72 12.16
C ALA A 241 -12.23 10.09 11.96
N MET A 242 -12.50 11.15 11.17
CA MET A 242 -13.86 11.56 10.81
C MET A 242 -14.16 11.32 9.34
N GLY A 243 -15.30 10.70 9.05
CA GLY A 243 -15.68 10.37 7.67
C GLY A 243 -15.87 11.58 6.74
N ASN A 244 -16.21 12.75 7.29
CA ASN A 244 -16.37 13.98 6.51
C ASN A 244 -15.04 14.68 6.16
N TRP A 245 -13.90 14.19 6.65
CA TRP A 245 -12.59 14.67 6.20
C TRP A 245 -12.27 14.24 4.78
N PHE A 246 -12.87 13.14 4.33
CA PHE A 246 -12.58 12.53 3.05
C PHE A 246 -13.80 12.61 2.12
N MET A 247 -13.56 12.52 0.81
CA MET A 247 -14.60 12.53 -0.22
C MET A 247 -15.53 11.32 -0.10
N GLY A 248 -15.00 10.16 0.28
CA GLY A 248 -15.78 8.95 0.48
C GLY A 248 -15.09 7.91 1.34
N LEU A 249 -14.90 8.18 2.64
CA LEU A 249 -14.23 7.25 3.55
C LEU A 249 -14.86 5.84 3.53
N ALA A 250 -16.18 5.74 3.52
CA ALA A 250 -16.89 4.45 3.52
C ALA A 250 -16.77 3.67 2.21
N THR A 251 -16.37 4.33 1.11
CA THR A 251 -16.14 3.72 -0.20
C THR A 251 -14.66 3.58 -0.53
N GLY A 252 -13.77 3.96 0.40
CA GLY A 252 -12.32 3.91 0.20
C GLY A 252 -11.75 5.09 -0.59
N ASP A 253 -12.57 6.11 -0.87
CA ASP A 253 -12.12 7.36 -1.48
C ASP A 253 -11.58 8.28 -0.38
N LEU A 254 -10.26 8.32 -0.27
CA LEU A 254 -9.55 9.02 0.78
C LEU A 254 -9.12 10.44 0.37
N HIS A 255 -9.54 10.95 -0.80
CA HIS A 255 -9.19 12.32 -1.19
C HIS A 255 -9.78 13.27 -0.16
N LEU A 256 -9.09 14.36 0.13
CA LEU A 256 -9.49 15.32 1.12
C LEU A 256 -10.72 16.07 0.66
N SER A 257 -11.74 16.10 1.52
CA SER A 257 -12.84 17.04 1.37
C SER A 257 -12.37 18.44 1.76
N ALA A 258 -13.17 19.47 1.46
CA ALA A 258 -12.93 20.82 1.97
C ALA A 258 -12.85 20.88 3.50
N THR A 259 -13.52 19.97 4.22
CA THR A 259 -13.41 19.88 5.68
C THR A 259 -12.07 19.28 6.09
N GLY A 260 -11.63 18.20 5.43
CA GLY A 260 -10.33 17.60 5.68
C GLY A 260 -9.19 18.58 5.39
N ALA A 261 -9.25 19.28 4.26
CA ALA A 261 -8.29 20.34 3.92
C ALA A 261 -8.16 21.38 5.04
N GLY A 262 -9.29 21.83 5.62
CA GLY A 262 -9.28 22.78 6.74
C GLY A 262 -8.65 22.23 8.03
N VAL A 263 -8.64 20.91 8.23
CA VAL A 263 -8.02 20.24 9.39
C VAL A 263 -6.53 20.01 9.17
N PHE A 264 -6.14 19.63 7.96
CA PHE A 264 -4.81 19.13 7.65
C PHE A 264 -3.86 20.18 7.07
N ALA A 265 -4.35 21.38 6.77
CA ALA A 265 -3.55 22.47 6.23
C ALA A 265 -2.29 22.74 7.06
N ASP A 266 -1.19 22.99 6.36
CA ASP A 266 0.10 23.43 6.90
C ASP A 266 0.79 22.46 7.89
N ILE A 267 0.39 21.19 7.96
CA ILE A 267 1.02 20.19 8.84
C ILE A 267 2.26 19.58 8.21
N ALA A 268 2.22 19.26 6.92
CA ALA A 268 3.35 18.61 6.24
C ALA A 268 4.45 19.62 5.90
N GLU A 269 5.70 19.18 6.00
CA GLU A 269 6.87 19.98 5.63
C GLU A 269 7.67 19.23 4.56
N TRP A 270 7.71 19.81 3.37
CA TRP A 270 8.37 19.20 2.21
C TRP A 270 9.90 19.14 2.39
N GLN A 271 10.48 18.00 2.02
CA GLN A 271 11.92 17.78 1.98
C GLN A 271 12.40 17.41 0.57
N ALA A 272 13.71 17.54 0.32
CA ALA A 272 14.29 17.32 -1.01
C ALA A 272 14.08 15.90 -1.58
N THR A 273 13.78 14.92 -0.74
CA THR A 273 13.54 13.51 -1.11
C THR A 273 12.06 13.19 -1.30
N ASP A 274 11.18 14.19 -1.22
CA ASP A 274 9.74 14.00 -1.26
C ASP A 274 9.23 13.86 -2.69
N PRO A 275 8.08 13.19 -2.86
CA PRO A 275 7.32 13.28 -4.10
C PRO A 275 7.08 14.74 -4.48
N THR A 276 7.07 15.00 -5.79
CA THR A 276 6.80 16.34 -6.33
C THR A 276 5.35 16.53 -6.76
N MET A 277 4.63 15.41 -6.87
CA MET A 277 3.20 15.35 -7.18
C MET A 277 2.54 14.40 -6.19
N ASP A 278 1.23 14.52 -6.01
CA ASP A 278 0.40 13.65 -5.18
C ASP A 278 -0.16 12.44 -5.95
N VAL A 279 -1.31 11.90 -5.56
CA VAL A 279 -1.99 10.79 -6.25
C VAL A 279 -2.64 11.16 -7.58
N ASP A 280 -3.20 12.37 -7.68
CA ASP A 280 -3.91 12.85 -8.87
C ASP A 280 -2.95 13.51 -9.89
N GLY A 281 -1.68 13.69 -9.49
CA GLY A 281 -0.67 14.35 -10.29
C GLY A 281 -0.58 15.85 -10.02
N ASP A 282 -1.23 16.32 -8.96
CA ASP A 282 -1.19 17.71 -8.52
C ASP A 282 0.10 17.98 -7.74
N PRO A 283 0.72 19.17 -7.92
CA PRO A 283 2.03 19.46 -7.36
C PRO A 283 2.00 19.63 -5.84
N ILE A 284 2.94 18.97 -5.15
CA ILE A 284 3.17 19.20 -3.72
C ILE A 284 4.04 20.46 -3.55
N PRO A 285 3.59 21.47 -2.77
CA PRO A 285 4.38 22.68 -2.52
C PRO A 285 5.72 22.39 -1.85
N SER A 286 6.83 22.79 -2.49
CA SER A 286 8.20 22.59 -1.96
C SER A 286 8.77 23.77 -1.18
N GLY A 287 8.08 24.91 -1.18
CA GLY A 287 8.54 26.17 -0.56
C GLY A 287 7.71 26.65 0.62
N ALA A 288 6.70 25.89 1.03
CA ALA A 288 5.80 26.20 2.14
C ALA A 288 5.26 24.88 2.72
N PRO A 289 4.78 24.87 3.98
CA PRO A 289 4.02 23.76 4.51
C PRO A 289 2.85 23.36 3.59
N SER A 290 2.51 22.08 3.58
CA SER A 290 1.49 21.49 2.72
C SER A 290 0.54 20.58 3.51
N PHE A 291 -0.31 19.83 2.81
CA PHE A 291 -1.20 18.86 3.43
C PHE A 291 -0.47 17.52 3.60
N PRO A 292 -0.53 16.88 4.77
CA PRO A 292 -0.10 15.50 4.94
C PRO A 292 -1.06 14.55 4.23
N GLY A 293 -0.60 13.34 3.98
CA GLY A 293 -1.38 12.32 3.28
C GLY A 293 -1.14 12.33 1.77
N TYR A 294 -1.84 11.44 1.07
CA TYR A 294 -1.59 11.15 -0.34
C TYR A 294 -2.18 12.13 -1.36
N ASP A 295 -2.97 13.11 -0.89
CA ASP A 295 -3.75 14.03 -1.72
C ASP A 295 -3.43 15.50 -1.38
N GLN A 296 -3.40 16.37 -2.39
CA GLN A 296 -3.30 17.82 -2.27
C GLN A 296 -4.56 18.50 -2.87
N PRO A 297 -5.47 19.03 -2.03
CA PRO A 297 -6.75 19.58 -2.46
C PRO A 297 -6.70 21.00 -3.08
#